data_AF-A0A8T2SW93-F1
#
_entry.id   AF-A0A8T2SW93-F1
#
_cell.length_a   1.000
_cell.length_b   1.000
_cell.length_c   1.000
_cell.angle_alpha   90.00
_cell.angle_beta   90.00
_cell.angle_gamma   90.00
#
_symmetry.space_group_name_H-M   'P 1'
#
loop_
_entity.id
_entity.type
_entity.pdbx_description
1 polymer ?
#
loop_
_entity_poly.entity_id
_entity_poly.type
_entity_poly.pdbx_seq_one_letter_code
_entity_poly.pdbx_strand_id
1 'polypeptide(L)'
;MGPHINGFLEPSRFLFLVLGAVYWCTPFATSSPIGVPNLRECQLATDRSVVGPLTTVQLNCCLPIPPGNVIDFSFGKYKATTKRLRMPAHKVGSDYIANYRRAYDLMRSLPQDDPRSFATQANVHCAFCNGAYKQAGDDSVLFQVHFSWLFLAWHRWYLYFHERILASLVGDPTFSLVFWNWDDQRDGGNVMPAMFLPSNSSLYDAKRNQANLPPTLVKLVPGITGNDSEIINQNLNAMYQDMVTNDNAELFMGGTYVTGTDLSNSTVLSRHWEGASKTEFTLQSISGRVILHNLSFRTWALSPRPRATPSSTPTIATSTDFGTNGATAFPAVRETIIRILTS
;
A
#
# COMPACT_ATOMS: atom_id res chain seq x y z
N MET A 1 66.59 -28.90 -34.41
CA MET A 1 66.52 -29.32 -32.99
C MET A 1 67.10 -28.16 -32.19
N GLY A 2 66.38 -27.15 -31.71
CA GLY A 2 65.11 -27.10 -30.98
C GLY A 2 65.46 -26.44 -29.63
N PRO A 3 65.19 -25.13 -29.41
CA PRO A 3 65.55 -24.50 -28.13
C PRO A 3 64.47 -24.78 -27.07
N HIS A 4 64.96 -25.10 -25.87
CA HIS A 4 64.17 -25.27 -24.65
C HIS A 4 63.37 -24.02 -24.31
N ILE A 5 62.07 -24.17 -24.07
CA ILE A 5 61.18 -23.13 -23.58
C ILE A 5 61.04 -23.32 -22.06
N ASN A 6 61.77 -22.51 -21.27
CA ASN A 6 61.47 -22.32 -19.85
C ASN A 6 60.46 -21.17 -19.73
N GLY A 7 59.17 -21.51 -19.75
CA GLY A 7 58.07 -20.56 -19.56
C GLY A 7 57.61 -20.53 -18.11
N PHE A 8 58.33 -19.84 -17.23
CA PHE A 8 57.74 -19.34 -15.98
C PHE A 8 56.83 -18.17 -16.36
N LEU A 9 55.52 -18.43 -16.39
CA LEU A 9 54.51 -17.39 -16.57
C LEU A 9 54.44 -16.54 -15.30
N GLU A 10 54.68 -15.24 -15.44
CA GLU A 10 54.56 -14.29 -14.33
C GLU A 10 53.13 -14.21 -13.77
N PRO A 11 52.97 -14.07 -12.43
CA PRO A 11 51.67 -13.95 -11.76
C PRO A 11 50.87 -12.69 -12.14
N SER A 12 51.51 -11.73 -12.81
CA SER A 12 50.89 -10.48 -13.29
C SER A 12 49.90 -10.68 -14.45
N ARG A 13 50.07 -11.72 -15.27
CA ARG A 13 49.21 -11.99 -16.44
C ARG A 13 47.92 -12.75 -16.12
N PHE A 14 47.87 -13.47 -15.00
CA PHE A 14 46.66 -14.15 -14.54
C PHE A 14 45.61 -13.15 -13.99
N LEU A 15 46.06 -12.08 -13.34
CA LEU A 15 45.17 -11.09 -12.72
C LEU A 15 44.38 -10.27 -13.76
N PHE A 16 44.99 -9.94 -14.90
CA PHE A 16 44.31 -9.19 -15.98
C PHE A 16 43.30 -10.04 -16.78
N LEU A 17 43.55 -11.34 -16.95
CA LEU A 17 42.58 -12.25 -17.60
C LEU A 17 41.38 -12.55 -16.71
N VAL A 18 41.57 -12.61 -15.39
CA VAL A 18 40.48 -12.80 -14.43
C VAL A 18 39.63 -11.53 -14.27
N LEU A 19 40.24 -10.33 -14.28
CA LEU A 19 39.49 -9.07 -14.22
C LEU A 19 38.76 -8.74 -15.53
N GLY A 20 39.31 -9.12 -16.69
CA GLY A 20 38.65 -8.94 -17.99
C GLY A 20 37.44 -9.85 -18.23
N ALA A 21 37.47 -11.09 -17.72
CA ALA A 21 36.38 -12.05 -17.85
C ALA A 21 35.18 -11.73 -16.93
N VAL A 22 35.42 -11.11 -15.78
CA VAL A 22 34.34 -10.72 -14.84
C VAL A 22 33.55 -9.50 -15.35
N TYR A 23 34.16 -8.64 -16.18
CA TYR A 23 33.46 -7.50 -16.81
C TYR A 23 32.57 -7.87 -18.00
N TRP A 24 32.69 -9.08 -18.57
CA TRP A 24 31.93 -9.51 -19.75
C TRP A 24 30.78 -10.48 -19.42
N CYS A 25 30.61 -10.86 -18.15
CA CYS A 25 29.57 -11.78 -17.71
C CYS A 25 28.77 -11.25 -16.51
N THR A 26 28.69 -9.93 -16.34
CA THR A 26 27.58 -9.37 -15.56
C THR A 26 26.37 -9.34 -16.50
N PRO A 27 25.35 -10.18 -16.31
CA PRO A 27 24.09 -9.94 -16.98
C PRO A 27 23.70 -8.50 -16.65
N PHE A 28 23.53 -7.66 -17.68
CA PHE A 28 22.81 -6.42 -17.50
C PHE A 28 21.51 -6.81 -16.80
N ALA A 29 21.31 -6.36 -15.57
CA ALA A 29 20.08 -6.63 -14.85
C ALA A 29 18.96 -5.93 -15.64
N THR A 30 18.30 -6.69 -16.51
CA THR A 30 17.13 -6.22 -17.24
C THR A 30 16.02 -6.15 -16.22
N SER A 31 15.78 -4.96 -15.68
CA SER A 31 14.58 -4.73 -14.88
C SER A 31 13.39 -4.80 -15.83
N SER A 32 12.43 -5.67 -15.51
CA SER A 32 11.11 -5.67 -16.15
C SER A 32 10.09 -5.15 -15.12
N PRO A 33 10.17 -3.86 -14.76
CA PRO A 33 9.22 -3.30 -13.80
C PRO A 33 7.81 -3.41 -14.37
N ILE A 34 6.82 -3.56 -13.49
CA ILE A 34 5.43 -3.54 -13.93
C ILE A 34 5.12 -2.19 -14.62
N GLY A 35 4.78 -2.25 -15.90
CA GLY A 35 4.50 -1.08 -16.71
C GLY A 35 3.07 -0.55 -16.51
N VAL A 36 2.80 0.64 -17.03
CA VAL A 36 1.47 1.27 -16.96
C VAL A 36 0.54 0.59 -17.94
N PRO A 37 -0.62 0.05 -17.50
CA PRO A 37 -1.58 -0.53 -18.40
C PRO A 37 -2.07 0.49 -19.44
N ASN A 38 -2.44 0.02 -20.64
CA ASN A 38 -3.10 0.90 -21.61
C ASN A 38 -4.50 1.26 -21.10
N LEU A 39 -4.65 2.48 -20.58
CA LEU A 39 -5.92 2.93 -19.98
C LEU A 39 -7.08 3.04 -20.97
N ARG A 40 -6.80 3.02 -22.29
CA ARG A 40 -7.82 2.97 -23.35
C ARG A 40 -8.34 1.55 -23.60
N GLU A 41 -7.62 0.53 -23.15
CA GLU A 41 -7.98 -0.89 -23.25
C GLU A 41 -8.50 -1.38 -21.91
N CYS A 42 -9.71 -0.96 -21.59
CA CYS A 42 -10.40 -1.37 -20.38
C CYS A 42 -11.43 -2.47 -20.67
N GLN A 43 -11.55 -3.41 -19.74
CA GLN A 43 -12.58 -4.46 -19.73
C GLN A 43 -13.44 -4.39 -18.45
N LEU A 44 -14.52 -5.17 -18.42
CA LEU A 44 -15.33 -5.30 -17.19
C LEU A 44 -14.47 -5.87 -16.06
N ALA A 45 -14.47 -5.17 -14.94
CA ALA A 45 -13.87 -5.64 -13.71
C ALA A 45 -14.71 -6.78 -13.13
N THR A 46 -14.04 -7.68 -12.42
CA THR A 46 -14.65 -8.84 -11.77
C THR A 46 -14.38 -8.81 -10.27
N ASP A 47 -15.43 -9.00 -9.47
CA ASP A 47 -15.32 -9.12 -8.01
C ASP A 47 -16.24 -10.24 -7.50
N ARG A 48 -16.12 -10.60 -6.23
CA ARG A 48 -17.03 -11.54 -5.56
C ARG A 48 -18.00 -10.75 -4.68
N SER A 49 -19.28 -11.10 -4.75
CA SER A 49 -20.27 -10.49 -3.87
C SER A 49 -19.93 -10.80 -2.41
N VAL A 50 -19.79 -9.73 -1.62
CA VAL A 50 -19.63 -9.80 -0.15
C VAL A 50 -20.99 -9.80 0.58
N VAL A 51 -22.09 -9.65 -0.17
CA VAL A 51 -23.47 -9.67 0.35
C VAL A 51 -24.28 -10.72 -0.42
N GLY A 52 -24.89 -11.66 0.30
CA GLY A 52 -25.67 -12.74 -0.32
C GLY A 52 -24.79 -13.91 -0.81
N PRO A 53 -25.25 -14.71 -1.79
CA PRO A 53 -24.48 -15.86 -2.26
C PRO A 53 -23.16 -15.42 -2.91
N LEU A 54 -22.10 -16.22 -2.70
CA LEU A 54 -20.76 -16.02 -3.29
C LEU A 54 -20.83 -16.12 -4.82
N THR A 55 -21.24 -15.02 -5.43
CA THR A 55 -21.46 -14.89 -6.87
C THR A 55 -20.46 -13.88 -7.41
N THR A 56 -19.99 -14.16 -8.62
CA THR A 56 -19.14 -13.23 -9.35
C THR A 56 -19.99 -12.06 -9.85
N VAL A 57 -19.55 -10.84 -9.55
CA VAL A 57 -20.16 -9.60 -10.05
C VAL A 57 -19.25 -8.96 -11.09
N GLN A 58 -19.85 -8.44 -12.15
CA GLN A 58 -19.16 -7.67 -13.18
C GLN A 58 -19.43 -6.18 -12.98
N LEU A 59 -18.38 -5.37 -13.01
CA LEU A 59 -18.43 -3.93 -12.76
C LEU A 59 -17.85 -3.20 -13.97
N ASN A 60 -18.61 -2.25 -14.52
CA ASN A 60 -18.05 -1.31 -15.49
C ASN A 60 -17.45 -0.10 -14.75
N CYS A 61 -16.14 -0.15 -14.55
CA CYS A 61 -15.38 0.95 -13.93
C CYS A 61 -14.30 1.51 -14.85
N CYS A 62 -14.52 1.40 -16.17
CA CYS A 62 -13.64 2.04 -17.15
C CYS A 62 -13.63 3.55 -16.95
N LEU A 63 -12.42 4.13 -16.97
CA LEU A 63 -12.22 5.54 -16.66
C LEU A 63 -12.50 6.40 -17.90
N PRO A 64 -13.15 7.56 -17.75
CA PRO A 64 -13.30 8.54 -18.82
C PRO A 64 -11.96 9.22 -19.08
N ILE A 65 -11.13 8.61 -19.95
CA ILE A 65 -9.78 9.12 -20.27
C ILE A 65 -9.90 10.38 -21.14
N PRO A 66 -9.43 11.55 -20.66
CA PRO A 66 -9.48 12.78 -21.44
C PRO A 66 -8.69 12.65 -22.75
N PRO A 67 -9.07 13.40 -23.81
CA PRO A 67 -8.27 13.47 -25.02
C PRO A 67 -6.94 14.15 -24.71
N GLY A 68 -5.85 13.61 -25.27
CA GLY A 68 -4.51 14.13 -25.06
C GLY A 68 -3.50 13.04 -24.72
N ASN A 69 -2.25 13.48 -24.54
CA ASN A 69 -1.16 12.63 -24.14
C ASN A 69 -1.05 12.59 -22.62
N VAL A 70 -0.76 11.40 -22.09
CA VAL A 70 -0.32 11.26 -20.71
C VAL A 70 0.94 12.10 -20.52
N ILE A 71 0.95 12.91 -19.47
CA ILE A 71 2.08 13.78 -19.14
C ILE A 71 2.91 13.17 -18.02
N ASP A 72 4.23 13.31 -18.11
CA ASP A 72 5.08 12.95 -16.98
C ASP A 72 4.88 13.95 -15.84
N PHE A 73 4.77 13.39 -14.63
CA PHE A 73 4.74 14.14 -13.39
C PHE A 73 6.09 14.79 -13.15
N SER A 74 6.03 15.98 -12.59
CA SER A 74 7.16 16.59 -11.95
C SER A 74 6.70 17.35 -10.71
N PHE A 75 7.54 17.40 -9.69
CA PHE A 75 7.30 18.25 -8.53
C PHE A 75 7.18 19.74 -8.91
N GLY A 76 7.78 20.15 -10.04
CA GLY A 76 7.60 21.50 -10.58
C GLY A 76 6.16 21.79 -11.01
N LYS A 77 5.54 20.89 -11.79
CA LYS A 77 4.14 21.01 -12.22
C LYS A 77 3.14 20.97 -11.05
N TYR A 78 3.45 20.18 -10.01
CA TYR A 78 2.56 19.97 -8.86
C TYR A 78 3.07 20.61 -7.57
N LYS A 79 3.82 21.72 -7.69
CA LYS A 79 4.42 22.42 -6.55
C LYS A 79 3.34 22.76 -5.50
N ALA A 80 3.53 22.27 -4.28
CA ALA A 80 2.68 22.64 -3.16
C ALA A 80 3.09 24.04 -2.69
N THR A 81 2.13 24.95 -2.56
CA THR A 81 2.34 26.28 -1.98
C THR A 81 2.35 26.23 -0.45
N THR A 82 1.70 25.21 0.13
CA THR A 82 1.61 24.97 1.57
C THR A 82 1.74 23.48 1.88
N LYS A 83 2.30 23.16 3.05
CA LYS A 83 2.30 21.79 3.56
C LYS A 83 0.88 21.45 4.04
N ARG A 84 0.32 20.37 3.50
CA ARG A 84 -0.98 19.84 3.93
C ARG A 84 -0.78 18.90 5.12
N LEU A 85 -1.48 19.17 6.21
CA LEU A 85 -1.40 18.37 7.44
C LEU A 85 -2.68 17.56 7.60
N ARG A 86 -2.59 16.25 7.37
CA ARG A 86 -3.71 15.34 7.62
C ARG A 86 -3.93 15.19 9.12
N MET A 87 -5.17 15.35 9.56
CA MET A 87 -5.54 15.34 10.97
C MET A 87 -6.30 14.05 11.34
N PRO A 88 -6.20 13.56 12.59
CA PRO A 88 -7.02 12.45 13.06
C PRO A 88 -8.51 12.82 12.97
N ALA A 89 -9.30 12.01 12.27
CA ALA A 89 -10.72 12.30 12.01
C ALA A 89 -11.57 12.48 13.27
N HIS A 90 -11.16 11.91 14.41
CA HIS A 90 -11.86 12.06 15.70
C HIS A 90 -11.42 13.30 16.49
N LYS A 91 -10.37 14.02 16.07
CA LYS A 91 -9.84 15.23 16.74
C LYS A 91 -10.09 16.53 15.95
N VAL A 92 -10.72 16.48 14.76
CA VAL A 92 -10.98 17.67 13.95
C VAL A 92 -12.18 18.48 14.46
N GLY A 93 -12.09 19.81 14.37
CA GLY A 93 -13.16 20.74 14.77
C GLY A 93 -14.22 20.95 13.68
N SER A 94 -15.27 21.69 14.03
CA SER A 94 -16.43 21.98 13.16
C SER A 94 -16.04 22.59 11.82
N ASP A 95 -15.11 23.54 11.81
CA ASP A 95 -14.73 24.27 10.58
C ASP A 95 -14.01 23.35 9.59
N TYR A 96 -13.15 22.48 10.10
CA TYR A 96 -12.50 21.45 9.30
C TYR A 96 -13.54 20.50 8.71
N ILE A 97 -14.50 20.03 9.52
CA ILE A 97 -15.56 19.12 9.08
C ILE A 97 -16.45 19.82 8.03
N ALA A 98 -16.78 21.09 8.21
CA ALA A 98 -17.59 21.86 7.26
C ALA A 98 -16.86 22.02 5.91
N ASN A 99 -15.56 22.35 5.93
CA ASN A 99 -14.75 22.44 4.71
C ASN A 99 -14.60 21.07 4.02
N TYR A 100 -14.37 20.01 4.80
CA TYR A 100 -14.28 18.63 4.32
C TYR A 100 -15.57 18.18 3.64
N ARG A 101 -16.72 18.39 4.31
CA ARG A 101 -18.04 18.12 3.76
C ARG A 101 -18.29 18.91 2.49
N ARG A 102 -17.99 20.21 2.47
CA ARG A 102 -18.15 21.06 1.27
C ARG A 102 -17.35 20.53 0.08
N ALA A 103 -16.12 20.08 0.29
CA ALA A 103 -15.32 19.51 -0.79
C ALA A 103 -15.96 18.25 -1.39
N TYR A 104 -16.54 17.38 -0.56
CA TYR A 104 -17.28 16.20 -1.04
C TYR A 104 -18.65 16.53 -1.64
N ASP A 105 -19.36 17.54 -1.12
CA ASP A 105 -20.59 18.05 -1.74
C ASP A 105 -20.30 18.50 -3.18
N LEU A 106 -19.22 19.26 -3.38
CA LEU A 106 -18.77 19.71 -4.69
C LEU A 106 -18.35 18.54 -5.59
N MET A 107 -17.55 17.60 -5.08
CA MET A 107 -17.12 16.42 -5.86
C MET A 107 -18.30 15.54 -6.31
N ARG A 108 -19.32 15.38 -5.45
CA ARG A 108 -20.55 14.63 -5.79
C ARG A 108 -21.47 15.38 -6.74
N SER A 109 -21.35 16.70 -6.82
CA SER A 109 -22.13 17.54 -7.75
C SER A 109 -21.59 17.54 -9.18
N LEU A 110 -20.37 17.04 -9.39
CA LEU A 110 -19.77 16.95 -10.72
C LEU A 110 -20.53 15.96 -11.61
N PRO A 111 -20.52 16.17 -12.95
CA PRO A 111 -20.98 15.18 -13.91
C PRO A 111 -20.31 13.82 -13.69
N GLN A 112 -21.03 12.72 -13.94
CA GLN A 112 -20.50 11.38 -13.69
C GLN A 112 -19.27 11.06 -14.54
N ASP A 113 -19.18 11.63 -15.74
CA ASP A 113 -18.07 11.48 -16.69
C ASP A 113 -16.91 12.45 -16.44
N ASP A 114 -17.01 13.38 -15.48
CA ASP A 114 -15.86 14.17 -15.04
C ASP A 114 -14.84 13.23 -14.37
N PRO A 115 -13.54 13.26 -14.77
CA PRO A 115 -12.50 12.42 -14.15
C PRO A 115 -12.32 12.67 -12.65
N ARG A 116 -12.79 13.82 -12.16
CA ARG A 116 -12.73 14.23 -10.75
C ARG A 116 -13.99 13.87 -9.96
N SER A 117 -15.03 13.37 -10.62
CA SER A 117 -16.32 13.07 -9.98
C SER A 117 -16.16 12.01 -8.88
N PHE A 118 -17.08 12.00 -7.91
CA PHE A 118 -17.05 11.00 -6.84
C PHE A 118 -17.12 9.57 -7.40
N ALA A 119 -17.93 9.35 -8.45
CA ALA A 119 -18.04 8.06 -9.11
C ALA A 119 -16.75 7.67 -9.83
N THR A 120 -16.13 8.58 -10.58
CA THR A 120 -14.88 8.29 -11.28
C THR A 120 -13.73 8.03 -10.31
N GLN A 121 -13.62 8.81 -9.23
CA GLN A 121 -12.62 8.55 -8.19
C GLN A 121 -12.80 7.16 -7.57
N ALA A 122 -14.03 6.73 -7.28
CA ALA A 122 -14.30 5.35 -6.84
C ALA A 122 -13.94 4.30 -7.91
N ASN A 123 -14.21 4.59 -9.17
CA ASN A 123 -13.87 3.72 -10.30
C ASN A 123 -12.36 3.55 -10.49
N VAL A 124 -11.53 4.52 -10.11
CA VAL A 124 -10.06 4.34 -10.12
C VAL A 124 -9.66 3.14 -9.26
N HIS A 125 -10.22 3.00 -8.05
CA HIS A 125 -9.95 1.82 -7.25
C HIS A 125 -10.49 0.55 -7.91
N CYS A 126 -11.73 0.53 -8.37
CA CYS A 126 -12.28 -0.66 -9.04
C CYS A 126 -11.42 -1.10 -10.24
N ALA A 127 -11.03 -0.18 -11.12
CA ALA A 127 -10.36 -0.53 -12.36
C ALA A 127 -8.98 -1.18 -12.14
N PHE A 128 -8.21 -0.66 -11.19
CA PHE A 128 -6.86 -1.12 -10.89
C PHE A 128 -6.81 -2.31 -9.92
N CYS A 129 -7.88 -2.57 -9.19
CA CYS A 129 -7.93 -3.60 -8.14
C CYS A 129 -8.74 -4.84 -8.54
N ASN A 130 -9.64 -4.72 -9.52
CA ASN A 130 -10.60 -5.77 -9.89
C ASN A 130 -10.44 -6.24 -11.35
N GLY A 131 -9.23 -6.08 -11.92
CA GLY A 131 -8.87 -6.70 -13.20
C GLY A 131 -9.47 -6.03 -14.45
N ALA A 132 -9.73 -4.73 -14.42
CA ALA A 132 -10.20 -4.00 -15.60
C ALA A 132 -9.10 -3.74 -16.64
N TYR A 133 -7.82 -3.93 -16.27
CA TYR A 133 -6.68 -3.69 -17.15
C TYR A 133 -5.76 -4.92 -17.24
N LYS A 134 -5.08 -5.04 -18.38
CA LYS A 134 -4.01 -6.01 -18.62
C LYS A 134 -2.63 -5.40 -18.38
N GLN A 135 -1.63 -6.22 -18.12
CA GLN A 135 -0.27 -5.72 -17.88
C GLN A 135 0.35 -5.16 -19.16
N ALA A 136 1.14 -4.10 -19.02
CA ALA A 136 1.94 -3.62 -20.13
C ALA A 136 3.03 -4.63 -20.49
N GLY A 137 3.09 -5.02 -21.76
CA GLY A 137 4.04 -6.00 -22.27
C GLY A 137 3.59 -7.46 -22.12
N ASP A 138 2.44 -7.72 -21.47
CA ASP A 138 1.83 -9.05 -21.40
C ASP A 138 0.30 -8.91 -21.28
N ASP A 139 -0.40 -9.10 -22.39
CA ASP A 139 -1.86 -8.97 -22.47
C ASP A 139 -2.60 -10.23 -22.02
N SER A 140 -1.89 -11.27 -21.61
CA SER A 140 -2.46 -12.51 -21.06
C SER A 140 -2.70 -12.43 -19.55
N VAL A 141 -2.08 -11.45 -18.88
CA VAL A 141 -2.13 -11.30 -17.42
C VAL A 141 -2.83 -9.99 -17.03
N LEU A 142 -3.67 -10.07 -16.00
CA LEU A 142 -4.35 -8.90 -15.44
C LEU A 142 -3.41 -8.05 -14.57
N PHE A 143 -3.60 -6.74 -14.62
CA PHE A 143 -2.93 -5.79 -13.74
C PHE A 143 -3.58 -5.79 -12.36
N GLN A 144 -2.77 -5.81 -11.30
CA GLN A 144 -3.24 -5.82 -9.92
C GLN A 144 -2.32 -4.99 -9.02
N VAL A 145 -2.89 -4.02 -8.31
CA VAL A 145 -2.14 -3.16 -7.38
C VAL A 145 -2.06 -3.73 -5.96
N HIS A 146 -2.95 -4.65 -5.61
CA HIS A 146 -2.94 -5.36 -4.33
C HIS A 146 -1.94 -6.52 -4.31
N PHE A 147 -1.73 -7.06 -3.11
CA PHE A 147 -0.97 -8.30 -2.86
C PHE A 147 0.52 -8.26 -3.26
N SER A 148 1.09 -7.07 -3.44
CA SER A 148 2.49 -6.87 -3.78
C SER A 148 3.05 -5.57 -3.21
N TRP A 149 4.35 -5.36 -3.38
CA TRP A 149 5.05 -4.11 -3.07
C TRP A 149 4.48 -2.84 -3.71
N LEU A 150 3.56 -2.96 -4.69
CA LEU A 150 2.94 -1.84 -5.37
C LEU A 150 1.84 -1.21 -4.53
N PHE A 151 1.28 -1.96 -3.57
CA PHE A 151 0.13 -1.59 -2.76
C PHE A 151 0.29 -0.20 -2.12
N LEU A 152 1.34 -0.01 -1.30
CA LEU A 152 1.51 1.23 -0.54
C LEU A 152 1.75 2.45 -1.43
N ALA A 153 2.54 2.28 -2.50
CA ALA A 153 2.87 3.39 -3.36
C ALA A 153 1.70 3.80 -4.26
N TRP A 154 0.97 2.84 -4.83
CA TRP A 154 -0.21 3.12 -5.65
C TRP A 154 -1.26 3.87 -4.84
N HIS A 155 -1.57 3.40 -3.63
CA HIS A 155 -2.54 4.07 -2.74
C HIS A 155 -2.07 5.45 -2.30
N ARG A 156 -0.76 5.65 -2.04
CA ARG A 156 -0.21 6.97 -1.70
C ARG A 156 -0.50 7.99 -2.79
N TRP A 157 -0.30 7.61 -4.04
CA TRP A 157 -0.55 8.47 -5.18
C TRP A 157 -2.03 8.66 -5.49
N TYR A 158 -2.84 7.60 -5.39
CA TYR A 158 -4.29 7.71 -5.49
C TYR A 158 -4.81 8.78 -4.51
N LEU A 159 -4.39 8.71 -3.25
CA LEU A 159 -4.73 9.72 -2.24
C LEU A 159 -4.08 11.09 -2.50
N TYR A 160 -2.88 11.14 -3.08
CA TYR A 160 -2.20 12.40 -3.41
C TYR A 160 -3.04 13.23 -4.39
N PHE A 161 -3.50 12.62 -5.48
CA PHE A 161 -4.32 13.34 -6.45
C PHE A 161 -5.75 13.55 -5.97
N HIS A 162 -6.34 12.58 -5.26
CA HIS A 162 -7.66 12.74 -4.65
C HIS A 162 -7.74 13.97 -3.73
N GLU A 163 -6.75 14.13 -2.84
CA GLU A 163 -6.67 15.29 -1.93
C GLU A 163 -6.47 16.62 -2.69
N ARG A 164 -5.73 16.61 -3.81
CA ARG A 164 -5.54 17.80 -4.66
C ARG A 164 -6.79 18.17 -5.44
N ILE A 165 -7.55 17.18 -5.90
CA ILE A 165 -8.84 17.40 -6.56
C ILE A 165 -9.80 18.06 -5.56
N LEU A 166 -9.98 17.50 -4.37
CA LEU A 166 -10.84 18.08 -3.33
C LEU A 166 -10.43 19.53 -2.98
N ALA A 167 -9.14 19.76 -2.77
CA ALA A 167 -8.58 21.09 -2.54
C ALA A 167 -8.91 22.07 -3.67
N SER A 168 -8.81 21.63 -4.93
CA SER A 168 -9.12 22.46 -6.09
C SER A 168 -10.61 22.79 -6.20
N LEU A 169 -11.49 21.82 -5.88
CA LEU A 169 -12.94 21.99 -5.96
C LEU A 169 -13.43 23.00 -4.92
N VAL A 170 -12.96 22.88 -3.68
CA VAL A 170 -13.35 23.77 -2.60
C VAL A 170 -12.63 25.13 -2.64
N GLY A 171 -11.60 25.26 -3.48
CA GLY A 171 -10.81 26.49 -3.61
C GLY A 171 -9.89 26.76 -2.42
N ASP A 172 -9.54 25.73 -1.64
CA ASP A 172 -8.69 25.83 -0.46
C ASP A 172 -7.37 25.07 -0.70
N PRO A 173 -6.25 25.78 -0.94
CA PRO A 173 -4.96 25.13 -1.17
C PRO A 173 -4.42 24.40 0.08
N THR A 174 -4.92 24.75 1.27
CA THR A 174 -4.54 24.14 2.56
C THR A 174 -5.37 22.90 2.90
N PHE A 175 -6.43 22.61 2.13
CA PHE A 175 -7.25 21.42 2.30
C PHE A 175 -6.38 20.16 2.38
N SER A 176 -6.71 19.31 3.34
CA SER A 176 -6.04 18.04 3.59
C SER A 176 -7.10 16.98 3.90
N LEU A 177 -6.80 15.72 3.59
CA LEU A 177 -7.63 14.62 4.05
C LEU A 177 -7.50 14.43 5.56
N VAL A 178 -8.55 13.91 6.20
CA VAL A 178 -8.39 13.27 7.52
C VAL A 178 -7.77 11.89 7.37
N PHE A 179 -7.26 11.33 8.46
CA PHE A 179 -7.01 9.89 8.55
C PHE A 179 -7.78 9.30 9.73
N TRP A 180 -8.26 8.07 9.56
CA TRP A 180 -8.84 7.32 10.67
C TRP A 180 -7.69 6.77 11.52
N ASN A 181 -7.52 7.32 12.72
CA ASN A 181 -6.46 6.98 13.66
C ASN A 181 -6.83 5.72 14.47
N TRP A 182 -7.19 4.64 13.78
CA TRP A 182 -7.72 3.42 14.40
C TRP A 182 -6.71 2.65 15.25
N ASP A 183 -5.43 3.01 15.20
CA ASP A 183 -4.35 2.52 16.07
C ASP A 183 -4.35 3.20 17.45
N ASP A 184 -4.96 4.38 17.59
CA ASP A 184 -5.21 5.02 18.87
C ASP A 184 -6.37 4.36 19.62
N GLN A 185 -6.00 3.40 20.47
CA GLN A 185 -6.94 2.67 21.33
C GLN A 185 -7.36 3.43 22.60
N ARG A 186 -6.88 4.66 22.80
CA ARG A 186 -7.06 5.39 24.08
C ARG A 186 -7.96 6.60 23.94
N ASP A 187 -7.77 7.40 22.89
CA ASP A 187 -8.45 8.69 22.75
C ASP A 187 -9.60 8.65 21.71
N GLY A 188 -10.16 7.47 21.46
CA GLY A 188 -11.34 7.29 20.60
C GLY A 188 -11.05 7.20 19.10
N GLY A 189 -9.77 7.09 18.70
CA GLY A 189 -9.39 6.85 17.31
C GLY A 189 -9.85 5.48 16.79
N ASN A 190 -10.03 4.50 17.67
CA ASN A 190 -10.52 3.15 17.40
C ASN A 190 -12.05 3.03 17.24
N VAL A 191 -12.79 4.14 17.20
CA VAL A 191 -14.22 4.18 16.87
C VAL A 191 -14.41 4.90 15.55
N MET A 192 -15.44 4.53 14.79
CA MET A 192 -15.76 5.22 13.54
C MET A 192 -15.98 6.73 13.78
N PRO A 193 -15.28 7.63 13.06
CA PRO A 193 -15.36 9.07 13.35
C PRO A 193 -16.76 9.66 13.12
N ALA A 194 -17.22 10.48 14.07
CA ALA A 194 -18.57 11.04 14.09
C ALA A 194 -18.95 11.85 12.83
N MET A 195 -17.96 12.48 12.18
CA MET A 195 -18.18 13.28 10.96
C MET A 195 -18.79 12.49 9.79
N PHE A 196 -18.69 11.16 9.80
CA PHE A 196 -19.22 10.28 8.76
C PHE A 196 -20.63 9.75 9.07
N LEU A 197 -21.18 9.99 10.26
CA LEU A 197 -22.46 9.41 10.71
C LEU A 197 -23.73 10.11 10.20
N PRO A 198 -23.78 11.45 10.07
CA PRO A 198 -25.04 12.14 9.73
C PRO A 198 -25.54 11.73 8.33
N SER A 199 -26.72 11.12 8.24
CA SER A 199 -27.29 10.60 6.99
C SER A 199 -27.57 11.67 5.93
N ASN A 200 -27.67 12.93 6.34
CA ASN A 200 -27.83 14.10 5.46
C ASN A 200 -26.51 14.73 5.01
N SER A 201 -25.36 14.08 5.25
CA SER A 201 -24.02 14.54 4.87
C SER A 201 -23.53 13.81 3.60
N SER A 202 -22.79 14.50 2.73
CA SER A 202 -22.08 13.85 1.61
C SER A 202 -21.00 12.86 2.06
N LEU A 203 -20.63 12.88 3.34
CA LEU A 203 -19.66 11.96 3.92
C LEU A 203 -20.30 10.64 4.36
N TYR A 204 -21.64 10.56 4.38
CA TYR A 204 -22.36 9.36 4.78
C TYR A 204 -22.37 8.31 3.67
N ASP A 205 -22.42 7.05 4.10
CA ASP A 205 -22.67 5.90 3.24
C ASP A 205 -23.59 4.92 3.98
N ALA A 206 -24.74 4.63 3.38
CA ALA A 206 -25.73 3.70 3.92
C ALA A 206 -25.26 2.23 3.85
N LYS A 207 -24.29 1.91 2.99
CA LYS A 207 -23.81 0.54 2.74
C LYS A 207 -22.76 0.08 3.76
N ARG A 208 -22.73 0.68 4.96
CA ARG A 208 -21.87 0.27 6.07
C ARG A 208 -22.54 -0.83 6.89
N ASN A 209 -21.72 -1.68 7.51
CA ASN A 209 -22.22 -2.64 8.49
C ASN A 209 -22.73 -1.89 9.73
N GLN A 210 -24.04 -1.95 9.96
CA GLN A 210 -24.70 -1.22 11.04
C GLN A 210 -24.24 -1.68 12.44
N ALA A 211 -23.79 -2.93 12.58
CA ALA A 211 -23.25 -3.45 13.85
C ALA A 211 -21.89 -2.84 14.22
N ASN A 212 -21.17 -2.27 13.26
CA ASN A 212 -19.85 -1.68 13.45
C ASN A 212 -19.89 -0.14 13.57
N LEU A 213 -21.08 0.46 13.63
CA LEU A 213 -21.21 1.88 13.90
C LEU A 213 -20.92 2.18 15.38
N PRO A 214 -20.56 3.43 15.74
CA PRO A 214 -20.30 3.81 17.12
C PRO A 214 -21.47 3.46 18.04
N PRO A 215 -21.21 3.05 19.30
CA PRO A 215 -19.92 3.09 20.00
C PRO A 215 -18.99 1.89 19.75
N THR A 216 -19.31 0.99 18.81
CA THR A 216 -18.51 -0.22 18.56
C THR A 216 -17.05 0.11 18.17
N LEU A 217 -16.10 -0.54 18.85
CA LEU A 217 -14.68 -0.47 18.52
C LEU A 217 -14.40 -1.19 17.18
N VAL A 218 -13.54 -0.61 16.35
CA VAL A 218 -12.99 -1.28 15.17
C VAL A 218 -12.22 -2.53 15.60
N LYS A 219 -12.34 -3.60 14.82
CA LYS A 219 -11.62 -4.85 15.03
C LYS A 219 -10.61 -5.01 13.90
N LEU A 220 -9.33 -4.93 14.20
CA LEU A 220 -8.27 -4.98 13.18
C LEU A 220 -7.97 -6.40 12.68
N VAL A 221 -8.39 -7.42 13.45
CA VAL A 221 -8.32 -8.82 13.02
C VAL A 221 -9.73 -9.36 12.80
N PRO A 222 -10.01 -10.02 11.65
CA PRO A 222 -11.30 -10.66 11.39
C PRO A 222 -11.67 -11.70 12.45
N GLY A 223 -12.96 -11.83 12.75
CA GLY A 223 -13.46 -12.87 13.65
C GLY A 223 -13.23 -12.62 15.14
N ILE A 224 -12.59 -11.50 15.52
CA ILE A 224 -12.44 -11.12 16.92
C ILE A 224 -13.81 -10.95 17.61
N THR A 225 -13.94 -11.59 18.76
CA THR A 225 -15.02 -11.40 19.73
C THR A 225 -14.42 -11.19 21.11
N GLY A 226 -15.04 -10.33 21.92
CA GLY A 226 -14.56 -10.03 23.26
C GLY A 226 -15.17 -8.75 23.80
N ASN A 227 -14.83 -8.42 25.05
CA ASN A 227 -15.11 -7.10 25.62
C ASN A 227 -14.14 -6.04 25.06
N ASP A 228 -14.40 -4.76 25.34
CA ASP A 228 -13.59 -3.65 24.80
C ASP A 228 -12.10 -3.75 25.16
N SER A 229 -11.76 -4.23 26.36
CA SER A 229 -10.36 -4.40 26.79
C SER A 229 -9.65 -5.49 25.98
N GLU A 230 -10.34 -6.60 25.69
CA GLU A 230 -9.82 -7.67 24.85
C GLU A 230 -9.63 -7.19 23.41
N ILE A 231 -10.60 -6.47 22.85
CA ILE A 231 -10.51 -5.89 21.51
C ILE A 231 -9.35 -4.90 21.41
N ILE A 232 -9.20 -4.01 22.39
CA ILE A 232 -8.08 -3.04 22.45
C ILE A 232 -6.73 -3.76 22.45
N ASN A 233 -6.55 -4.77 23.30
CA ASN A 233 -5.30 -5.51 23.38
C ASN A 233 -4.99 -6.26 22.08
N GLN A 234 -6.01 -6.84 21.44
CA GLN A 234 -5.86 -7.53 20.16
C GLN A 234 -5.54 -6.55 19.02
N ASN A 235 -6.15 -5.37 18.98
CA ASN A 235 -5.82 -4.30 18.04
C ASN A 235 -4.37 -3.81 18.21
N LEU A 236 -3.93 -3.56 19.46
CA LEU A 236 -2.55 -3.17 19.74
C LEU A 236 -1.56 -4.24 19.30
N ASN A 237 -1.87 -5.51 19.55
CA ASN A 237 -1.04 -6.61 19.11
C ASN A 237 -1.00 -6.73 17.58
N ALA A 238 -2.14 -6.59 16.89
CA ALA A 238 -2.18 -6.56 15.42
C ALA A 238 -1.27 -5.46 14.86
N MET A 239 -1.36 -4.25 15.40
CA MET A 239 -0.48 -3.14 15.02
C MET A 239 0.99 -3.41 15.26
N TYR A 240 1.33 -4.03 16.39
CA TYR A 240 2.71 -4.42 16.67
C TYR A 240 3.23 -5.45 15.66
N GLN A 241 2.39 -6.44 15.31
CA GLN A 241 2.76 -7.42 14.29
C GLN A 241 3.01 -6.76 12.93
N ASP A 242 2.09 -5.91 12.48
CA ASP A 242 2.16 -5.30 11.15
C ASP A 242 3.27 -4.25 11.03
N MET A 243 3.58 -3.51 12.10
CA MET A 243 4.52 -2.39 12.07
C MET A 243 5.91 -2.69 12.63
N VAL A 244 6.04 -3.67 13.52
CA VAL A 244 7.30 -3.94 14.24
C VAL A 244 7.88 -5.31 13.93
N THR A 245 7.04 -6.36 13.82
CA THR A 245 7.56 -7.72 13.64
C THR A 245 8.00 -8.04 12.21
N ASN A 246 7.57 -7.26 11.23
CA ASN A 246 8.01 -7.38 9.86
C ASN A 246 9.45 -6.85 9.73
N ASP A 247 10.42 -7.77 9.72
CA ASP A 247 11.85 -7.47 9.82
C ASP A 247 12.53 -7.14 8.50
N ASN A 248 11.78 -7.15 7.39
CA ASN A 248 12.29 -6.81 6.06
C ASN A 248 11.23 -6.14 5.17
N ALA A 249 11.71 -5.52 4.09
CA ALA A 249 10.88 -4.74 3.18
C ALA A 249 9.83 -5.58 2.45
N GLU A 250 10.10 -6.85 2.13
CA GLU A 250 9.14 -7.71 1.43
C GLU A 250 7.98 -8.11 2.33
N LEU A 251 8.24 -8.40 3.61
CA LEU A 251 7.21 -8.68 4.60
C LEU A 251 6.31 -7.47 4.88
N PHE A 252 6.85 -6.25 4.81
CA PHE A 252 6.10 -5.03 5.06
C PHE A 252 5.39 -4.48 3.81
N MET A 253 6.10 -4.39 2.68
CA MET A 253 5.58 -3.80 1.44
C MET A 253 4.76 -4.80 0.63
N GLY A 254 5.08 -6.10 0.72
CA GLY A 254 4.56 -7.17 -0.12
C GLY A 254 5.62 -7.74 -1.07
N GLY A 255 5.30 -8.89 -1.67
CA GLY A 255 6.16 -9.61 -2.61
C GLY A 255 6.48 -8.83 -3.89
N THR A 256 7.50 -9.31 -4.60
CA THR A 256 7.91 -8.77 -5.91
C THR A 256 6.78 -8.87 -6.94
N TYR A 257 6.55 -7.79 -7.69
CA TYR A 257 5.57 -7.74 -8.77
C TYR A 257 6.16 -7.09 -10.02
N VAL A 258 6.24 -7.90 -11.08
CA VAL A 258 6.87 -7.60 -12.38
C VAL A 258 5.98 -8.11 -13.52
N THR A 259 6.23 -7.67 -14.76
CA THR A 259 5.45 -8.14 -15.92
C THR A 259 5.43 -9.67 -16.00
N GLY A 260 4.24 -10.24 -16.20
CA GLY A 260 3.97 -11.67 -16.22
C GLY A 260 3.60 -12.27 -14.85
N THR A 261 3.69 -11.50 -13.76
CA THR A 261 3.25 -11.97 -12.44
C THR A 261 1.72 -11.97 -12.36
N ASP A 262 1.08 -13.12 -12.20
CA ASP A 262 -0.37 -13.22 -12.05
C ASP A 262 -0.79 -13.21 -10.57
N LEU A 263 -1.52 -12.17 -10.17
CA LEU A 263 -2.07 -11.99 -8.81
C LEU A 263 -3.61 -12.06 -8.79
N SER A 264 -4.25 -12.52 -9.87
CA SER A 264 -5.71 -12.56 -10.00
C SER A 264 -6.40 -13.46 -8.96
N ASN A 265 -5.70 -14.50 -8.49
CA ASN A 265 -6.17 -15.44 -7.47
C ASN A 265 -5.56 -15.19 -6.07
N SER A 266 -4.78 -14.12 -5.91
CA SER A 266 -4.20 -13.78 -4.61
C SER A 266 -5.31 -13.35 -3.63
N THR A 267 -5.19 -13.81 -2.38
CA THR A 267 -6.10 -13.43 -1.30
C THR A 267 -5.28 -13.06 -0.07
N VAL A 268 -5.83 -12.20 0.79
CA VAL A 268 -5.24 -11.97 2.11
C VAL A 268 -5.48 -13.23 2.94
N LEU A 269 -4.43 -14.02 3.17
CA LEU A 269 -4.46 -15.02 4.21
C LEU A 269 -4.41 -14.26 5.54
N SER A 270 -5.51 -14.25 6.30
CA SER A 270 -5.47 -13.79 7.68
C SER A 270 -4.45 -14.63 8.42
N ARG A 271 -3.40 -14.02 8.96
CA ARG A 271 -2.40 -14.72 9.76
C ARG A 271 -3.15 -15.43 10.90
N HIS A 272 -3.16 -16.75 10.90
CA HIS A 272 -3.93 -17.53 11.87
C HIS A 272 -3.35 -17.25 13.27
N TRP A 273 -4.19 -16.77 14.18
CA TRP A 273 -3.84 -16.62 15.59
C TRP A 273 -3.71 -18.01 16.21
N GLU A 274 -2.51 -18.46 16.53
CA GLU A 274 -2.26 -19.76 17.21
C GLU A 274 -2.85 -19.84 18.64
N GLY A 275 -3.54 -18.79 19.12
CA GLY A 275 -4.25 -18.79 20.39
C GLY A 275 -5.76 -19.08 20.32
N ALA A 276 -6.34 -19.36 19.15
CA ALA A 276 -7.76 -19.70 19.00
C ALA A 276 -7.93 -21.07 18.33
N SER A 277 -8.12 -22.10 19.17
CA SER A 277 -8.54 -23.48 18.87
C SER A 277 -7.96 -24.16 17.62
N LYS A 278 -7.14 -25.20 17.86
CA LYS A 278 -6.73 -26.21 16.88
C LYS A 278 -7.93 -26.74 16.10
N THR A 279 -7.99 -26.41 14.81
CA THR A 279 -8.61 -27.28 13.81
C THR A 279 -7.70 -27.24 12.59
N GLU A 280 -7.09 -28.39 12.28
CA GLU A 280 -6.21 -28.58 11.12
C GLU A 280 -6.94 -28.19 9.84
N PHE A 281 -6.32 -27.34 9.02
CA PHE A 281 -6.64 -27.25 7.60
C PHE A 281 -5.37 -27.37 6.77
N THR A 282 -5.41 -28.36 5.88
CA THR A 282 -4.36 -28.72 4.93
C THR A 282 -4.09 -27.56 3.96
N LEU A 283 -2.85 -27.08 3.93
CA LEU A 283 -2.35 -26.20 2.88
C LEU A 283 -2.27 -26.99 1.56
N GLN A 284 -3.16 -26.70 0.61
CA GLN A 284 -2.92 -27.05 -0.78
C GLN A 284 -1.98 -26.01 -1.40
N SER A 285 -0.69 -26.36 -1.41
CA SER A 285 0.33 -25.71 -2.24
C SER A 285 -0.11 -25.80 -3.70
N ILE A 286 -0.36 -24.67 -4.36
CA ILE A 286 -0.32 -24.59 -5.82
C ILE A 286 0.89 -23.73 -6.19
N SER A 287 2.00 -24.44 -6.41
CA SER A 287 3.22 -24.06 -7.11
C SER A 287 3.89 -22.72 -6.77
N GLY A 288 4.86 -22.79 -5.86
CA GLY A 288 5.92 -21.79 -5.71
C GLY A 288 6.66 -22.00 -4.38
N ARG A 289 7.90 -22.48 -4.43
CA ARG A 289 8.70 -22.85 -3.25
C ARG A 289 8.75 -21.73 -2.21
N VAL A 290 8.28 -21.99 -0.99
CA VAL A 290 8.64 -21.23 0.21
C VAL A 290 9.43 -22.15 1.13
N ILE A 291 10.67 -21.77 1.40
CA ILE A 291 11.63 -22.51 2.22
C ILE A 291 11.35 -22.18 3.70
N LEU A 292 11.08 -23.23 4.47
CA LEU A 292 10.96 -23.20 5.93
C LEU A 292 12.31 -22.91 6.60
N HIS A 293 12.32 -22.08 7.64
CA HIS A 293 13.29 -22.21 8.72
C HIS A 293 12.59 -22.23 10.07
N ASN A 294 12.72 -23.38 10.74
CA ASN A 294 12.37 -23.66 12.13
C ASN A 294 13.01 -22.65 13.09
N LEU A 295 12.22 -22.03 13.97
CA LEU A 295 12.73 -21.50 15.23
C LEU A 295 11.84 -21.94 16.40
N SER A 296 12.45 -22.75 17.26
CA SER A 296 11.94 -23.22 18.55
C SER A 296 11.73 -22.05 19.51
N PHE A 297 10.53 -21.95 20.09
CA PHE A 297 10.26 -21.04 21.21
C PHE A 297 10.94 -21.57 22.48
N ARG A 298 11.93 -20.84 23.00
CA ARG A 298 12.33 -20.92 24.41
C ARG A 298 11.55 -19.87 25.20
N THR A 299 10.81 -20.34 26.19
CA THR A 299 10.08 -19.55 27.17
C THR A 299 11.00 -18.61 27.94
N TRP A 300 10.62 -17.34 28.06
CA TRP A 300 11.15 -16.44 29.08
C TRP A 300 10.00 -15.82 29.85
N ALA A 301 9.89 -16.22 31.11
CA ALA A 301 9.02 -15.61 32.10
C ALA A 301 9.55 -14.21 32.45
N LEU A 302 8.64 -13.23 32.47
CA LEU A 302 8.92 -11.86 32.90
C LEU A 302 9.14 -11.84 34.42
N SER A 303 10.27 -11.27 34.86
CA SER A 303 10.47 -10.80 36.24
C SER A 303 10.56 -9.27 36.22
N PRO A 304 9.85 -8.55 37.10
CA PRO A 304 9.81 -7.09 37.04
C PRO A 304 11.03 -6.48 37.74
N ARG A 305 11.61 -5.44 37.15
CA ARG A 305 12.55 -4.53 37.85
C ARG A 305 12.03 -3.10 37.88
N PRO A 306 12.43 -2.30 38.90
CA PRO A 306 11.65 -1.17 39.39
C PRO A 306 12.02 0.17 38.74
N ARG A 307 11.08 1.09 38.92
CA ARG A 307 11.01 2.49 38.50
C ARG A 307 12.25 3.33 38.87
N ALA A 308 12.76 4.13 37.94
CA ALA A 308 13.68 5.24 38.20
C ALA A 308 13.13 6.55 37.61
N THR A 309 13.20 7.62 38.41
CA THR A 309 12.79 9.01 38.14
C THR A 309 13.91 9.82 37.43
N PRO A 310 13.62 11.03 36.91
CA PRO A 310 14.31 11.58 35.74
C PRO A 310 15.42 12.57 36.09
N SER A 311 16.49 12.62 35.30
CA SER A 311 17.30 13.84 35.12
C SER A 311 18.16 13.81 33.84
N SER A 312 18.25 14.99 33.21
CA SER A 312 19.14 15.41 32.11
C SER A 312 18.74 15.09 30.65
N THR A 313 18.35 16.15 29.93
CA THR A 313 18.62 16.40 28.49
C THR A 313 19.96 17.14 28.40
N PRO A 314 20.67 17.27 27.24
CA PRO A 314 20.38 16.84 25.86
C PRO A 314 21.58 16.16 25.15
N THR A 315 21.38 15.62 23.93
CA THR A 315 22.11 16.00 22.69
C THR A 315 21.50 15.22 21.50
N ILE A 316 21.08 15.95 20.46
CA ILE A 316 20.58 15.41 19.19
C ILE A 316 21.80 15.03 18.34
N ALA A 317 21.98 13.74 18.06
CA ALA A 317 22.86 13.27 17.01
C ALA A 317 22.06 13.13 15.71
N THR A 318 22.34 14.01 14.75
CA THR A 318 21.94 13.86 13.35
C THR A 318 22.75 12.73 12.72
N SER A 319 22.15 11.55 12.58
CA SER A 319 22.70 10.42 11.83
C SER A 319 22.08 10.39 10.44
N THR A 320 22.68 11.14 9.51
CA THR A 320 22.60 10.87 8.08
C THR A 320 23.43 9.63 7.78
N ASP A 321 22.80 8.46 7.73
CA ASP A 321 23.30 7.30 6.98
C ASP A 321 22.26 6.18 7.01
N PHE A 322 21.39 6.16 5.99
CA PHE A 322 20.69 4.94 5.59
C PHE A 322 21.45 4.37 4.40
N GLY A 323 22.04 3.19 4.62
CA GLY A 323 22.84 2.45 3.67
C GLY A 323 22.15 2.21 2.32
N THR A 324 22.97 2.24 1.28
CA THR A 324 22.67 2.33 -0.15
C THR A 324 22.05 1.07 -0.80
N ASN A 325 21.37 0.20 -0.05
CA ASN A 325 20.85 -1.06 -0.60
C ASN A 325 19.33 -1.07 -0.88
N GLY A 326 18.63 0.07 -0.68
CA GLY A 326 17.19 0.23 -1.00
C GLY A 326 16.89 1.07 -2.25
N ALA A 327 17.91 1.49 -3.01
CA ALA A 327 17.79 2.53 -4.03
C ALA A 327 17.21 2.06 -5.39
N THR A 328 16.99 0.76 -5.60
CA THR A 328 16.59 0.21 -6.90
C THR A 328 15.07 -0.01 -7.06
N ALA A 329 14.29 -0.04 -5.98
CA ALA A 329 12.83 -0.24 -6.04
C ALA A 329 12.02 1.06 -6.22
N PHE A 330 12.59 2.21 -5.86
CA PHE A 330 11.90 3.51 -5.90
C PHE A 330 11.70 4.14 -7.31
N PRO A 331 12.61 3.96 -8.30
CA PRO A 331 12.43 4.57 -9.63
C PRO A 331 11.30 3.94 -10.45
N ALA A 332 11.10 2.62 -10.37
CA ALA A 332 10.09 1.90 -11.16
C ALA A 332 8.66 2.22 -10.73
N VAL A 333 8.43 2.26 -9.41
CA VAL A 333 7.16 2.63 -8.79
C VAL A 333 6.79 4.10 -9.06
N ARG A 334 7.82 4.97 -9.17
CA ARG A 334 7.66 6.38 -9.52
C ARG A 334 7.08 6.54 -10.92
N GLU A 335 7.61 5.87 -11.94
CA GLU A 335 7.18 6.02 -13.33
C GLU A 335 5.76 5.48 -13.59
N THR A 336 5.39 4.35 -12.98
CA THR A 336 4.09 3.71 -13.25
C THR A 336 2.92 4.53 -12.71
N ILE A 337 3.09 5.21 -11.58
CA ILE A 337 1.96 5.85 -10.90
C ILE A 337 1.79 7.32 -11.30
N ILE A 338 2.90 7.97 -11.65
CA ILE A 338 2.95 9.32 -12.19
C ILE A 338 2.14 9.46 -13.50
N ARG A 339 2.14 8.42 -14.33
CA ARG A 339 1.45 8.40 -15.62
C ARG A 339 -0.06 8.20 -15.52
N ILE A 340 -0.57 7.73 -14.37
CA ILE A 340 -1.98 7.33 -14.22
C ILE A 340 -2.87 8.48 -13.74
N LEU A 341 -2.33 9.43 -12.98
CA LEU A 341 -3.13 10.40 -12.23
C LEU A 341 -2.93 11.85 -12.69
N THR A 342 -2.24 12.03 -13.82
CA THR A 342 -1.93 13.32 -14.44
C THR A 342 -2.61 13.54 -15.79
N SER A 343 -3.36 12.53 -16.28
CA SER A 343 -4.38 12.69 -17.34
C SER A 343 -5.67 13.24 -16.73
#